data_AF-A0A963HVF5-F1
#
_entry.id   AF-A0A963HVF5-F1
#
_cell.length_a   1.000
_cell.length_b   1.000
_cell.length_c   1.000
_cell.angle_alpha   90.00
_cell.angle_beta   90.00
_cell.angle_gamma   90.00
#
_symmetry.space_group_name_H-M   'P 1'
#
loop_
_entity.id
_entity.type
_entity.pdbx_description
1 polymer ?
#
loop_
_entity_poly.entity_id
_entity_poly.type
_entity_poly.pdbx_seq_one_letter_code
_entity_poly.pdbx_strand_id
1 'polypeptide(L)' 'ITPDGAKLYVANGRSDSITVIDTASLKAIKDIPVGSFPWGVVIR' A
#
# COMPACT_ATOMS: atom_id res chain seq x y z
N ILE A 1 -4.89 6.02 2.15
CA ILE A 1 -5.65 5.19 3.13
C ILE A 1 -7.06 4.98 2.57
N THR A 2 -7.69 3.83 2.80
CA THR A 2 -9.07 3.58 2.33
C THR A 2 -10.08 4.51 3.02
N PRO A 3 -11.24 4.80 2.40
CA PRO A 3 -12.25 5.67 2.99
C PRO A 3 -12.74 5.21 4.37
N ASP A 4 -12.83 3.90 4.58
CA ASP A 4 -13.20 3.28 5.87
C ASP A 4 -12.04 3.24 6.88
N GLY A 5 -10.83 3.66 6.49
CA GLY A 5 -9.64 3.64 7.31
C GLY A 5 -9.04 2.25 7.56
N ALA A 6 -9.62 1.16 7.07
CA ALA A 6 -9.22 -0.20 7.40
C ALA A 6 -7.87 -0.62 6.78
N LYS A 7 -7.50 -0.01 5.65
CA LYS A 7 -6.27 -0.36 4.91
C LYS A 7 -5.44 0.86 4.56
N LEU A 8 -4.14 0.75 4.81
CA LEU A 8 -3.13 1.69 4.33
C LEU A 8 -2.35 1.05 3.18
N TYR A 9 -2.14 1.82 2.11
CA TYR A 9 -1.38 1.41 0.94
C TYR A 9 -0.14 2.28 0.86
N VAL A 10 1.03 1.64 0.80
CA VAL A 10 2.35 2.30 0.77
C VAL A 10 3.02 2.00 -0.55
N ALA A 11 3.37 3.04 -1.30
CA ALA A 11 4.13 2.90 -2.53
C ALA A 11 5.63 2.76 -2.23
N ASN A 12 6.20 1.59 -2.56
CA ASN A 12 7.60 1.29 -2.35
C ASN A 12 8.37 1.53 -3.64
N GLY A 13 8.73 2.79 -3.91
CA GLY A 13 9.37 3.20 -5.17
C GLY A 13 10.59 2.35 -5.55
N ARG A 14 11.46 2.02 -4.59
CA ARG A 14 12.69 1.26 -4.88
C ARG A 14 12.48 -0.26 -4.98
N SER A 15 11.34 -0.75 -4.53
CA SER A 15 11.00 -2.17 -4.52
C SER A 15 10.00 -2.55 -5.61
N ASP A 16 9.58 -1.59 -6.43
CA ASP A 16 8.58 -1.77 -7.49
C ASP A 16 7.31 -2.49 -6.99
N SER A 17 6.88 -2.16 -5.77
CA SER A 17 5.75 -2.81 -5.11
C SER A 17 4.86 -1.82 -4.34
N ILE A 18 3.65 -2.27 -4.00
CA ILE A 18 2.75 -1.61 -3.04
C ILE A 18 2.52 -2.56 -1.86
N THR A 19 2.80 -2.10 -0.64
CA THR A 19 2.44 -2.84 0.58
C THR A 19 1.05 -2.41 1.05
N VAL A 20 0.22 -3.39 1.39
CA VAL A 20 -1.07 -3.20 2.07
C VAL A 20 -0.90 -3.52 3.55
N ILE A 21 -1.28 -2.57 4.40
CA ILE A 21 -1.20 -2.67 5.85
C ILE A 21 -2.62 -2.65 6.41
N ASP A 22 -2.93 -3.60 7.29
CA ASP A 22 -4.11 -3.55 8.15
C ASP A 22 -3.86 -2.51 9.25
N THR A 23 -4.72 -1.49 9.34
CA THR A 23 -4.49 -0.34 10.23
C THR A 23 -4.81 -0.63 11.68
N ALA A 24 -5.66 -1.62 11.97
CA ALA A 24 -6.00 -2.01 13.34
C ALA A 24 -4.83 -2.72 14.03
N SER A 25 -4.17 -3.64 13.32
CA SER A 25 -3.04 -4.42 13.85
C SER A 25 -1.66 -3.86 13.49
N LEU A 26 -1.61 -2.87 12.59
CA LEU A 26 -0.39 -2.30 12.01
C LEU A 26 0.50 -3.35 11.32
N LYS A 27 -0.12 -4.40 10.78
CA LYS A 27 0.60 -5.48 10.09
C LYS A 27 0.49 -5.34 8.59
N ALA A 28 1.61 -5.60 7.91
CA ALA A 28 1.60 -5.82 6.47
C ALA A 28 0.84 -7.12 6.17
N ILE A 29 -0.22 -7.02 5.37
CA ILE A 29 -1.09 -8.15 5.01
C ILE A 29 -0.92 -8.58 3.55
N LYS A 30 -0.31 -7.74 2.72
CA LYS A 30 -0.04 -8.05 1.30
C LYS A 30 1.08 -7.19 0.75
N ASP A 31 1.87 -7.78 -0.14
CA ASP A 31 2.78 -7.07 -1.05
C ASP A 31 2.29 -7.30 -2.49
N ILE A 32 2.22 -6.22 -3.26
CA ILE A 32 1.66 -6.22 -4.62
C ILE A 32 2.75 -5.72 -5.57
N PRO A 33 3.34 -6.60 -6.40
CA PRO A 33 4.26 -6.18 -7.45
C PRO A 33 3.55 -5.22 -8.41
N VAL A 34 4.22 -4.13 -8.79
CA VAL A 34 3.74 -3.14 -9.75
C VAL A 34 4.86 -2.80 -10.75
N GLY A 35 4.64 -1.77 -11.58
CA GLY A 35 5.68 -1.23 -12.46
C GLY A 35 6.77 -0.47 -11.71
N SER A 36 7.73 0.07 -12.45
CA SER A 36 8.90 0.70 -11.86
C SER A 36 8.58 2.00 -11.12
N PHE A 37 9.17 2.16 -9.94
CA PHE A 37 9.17 3.39 -9.16
C PHE A 37 7.77 3.97 -8.86
N PRO A 38 6.89 3.23 -8.15
CA PRO A 38 5.64 3.81 -7.67
C PRO A 38 5.90 4.88 -6.61
N TRP A 39 5.32 6.06 -6.77
CA TRP A 39 5.42 7.18 -5.82
C TRP A 39 4.09 7.66 -5.25
N GLY A 40 2.98 7.20 -5.83
CA GLY A 40 1.64 7.65 -5.45
C GLY A 40 0.62 6.53 -5.49
N VAL A 41 -0.41 6.66 -4.65
CA VAL A 41 -1.57 5.76 -4.62
C VAL A 41 -2.83 6.61 -4.58
N VAL A 42 -3.78 6.29 -5.45
CA VAL A 42 -5.13 6.86 -5.44
C VAL A 42 -6.11 5.76 -5.08
N ILE A 43 -7.01 6.06 -4.15
CA ILE A 43 -8.08 5.16 -3.72
C ILE A 43 -9.41 5.89 -3.98
N ARG A 44 -10.37 5.16 -4.55
CA ARG A 44 -11.73 5.65 -4.79
C ARG A 44 -12.67 5.20 -3.67
#